data_AF-A0AAN7F3A7-F1
#
_entry.id   AF-A0AAN7F3A7-F1
#
_cell.length_a   1.000
_cell.length_b   1.000
_cell.length_c   1.000
_cell.angle_alpha   90.00
_cell.angle_beta   90.00
_cell.angle_gamma   90.00
#
_symmetry.space_group_name_H-M   'P 1'
#
loop_
_entity.id
_entity.type
_entity.pdbx_description
1 polymer ?
#
loop_
_entity_poly.entity_id
_entity_poly.type
_entity_poly.pdbx_seq_one_letter_code
_entity_poly.pdbx_strand_id
1 'polypeptide(L)'
;MIASSYPKFLMCITPKPETFSRAECKRNPVQFFAIVSMQRSGSGWFETLLNSHVNVSSNGEIFSVKDRRNNISSIIQTLDKVYNLDWFSSASKNQCSAAVGFKWMLNQGLMEHHKEIAEYFNRKGVSAIFLFRRNLLRRMVSLLANSYDQYAKLLNGTHKSHVHTPEEADILSKYKPSINSTALITQLKDMEVITAKALEYFNSTRHIILYYEDLIVNRTKLKDVQEFLKLPQMVLSSRQIKIHKGPLSDHIKNWEDVNKTLAATAYESFLHADY
;
A
#
# COMPACT_ATOMS: atom_id res chain seq x y z
N MET A 1 -37.41 22.01 -17.77
CA MET A 1 -36.11 21.88 -18.45
C MET A 1 -35.19 21.09 -17.55
N ILE A 2 -35.09 19.78 -17.80
CA ILE A 2 -34.25 18.87 -17.04
C ILE A 2 -32.93 18.78 -17.81
N ALA A 3 -31.87 19.38 -17.27
CA ALA A 3 -30.53 19.23 -17.82
C ALA A 3 -30.03 17.81 -17.47
N SER A 4 -30.08 16.93 -18.47
CA SER A 4 -29.42 15.63 -18.43
C SER A 4 -27.91 15.84 -18.33
N SER A 5 -27.36 15.57 -17.15
CA SER A 5 -25.92 15.44 -16.94
C SER A 5 -25.45 14.15 -17.61
N TYR A 6 -24.99 14.25 -18.85
CA TYR A 6 -24.28 13.17 -19.53
C TYR A 6 -23.09 12.70 -18.67
N PRO A 7 -22.86 11.39 -18.51
CA PRO A 7 -21.62 10.91 -17.91
C PRO A 7 -20.46 11.34 -18.81
N LYS A 8 -19.52 12.12 -18.27
CA LYS A 8 -18.23 12.39 -18.93
C LYS A 8 -17.65 11.05 -19.35
N PHE A 9 -17.55 10.82 -20.66
CA PHE A 9 -16.88 9.66 -21.23
C PHE A 9 -15.48 9.58 -20.60
N LEU A 10 -15.26 8.56 -19.76
CA LEU A 10 -13.92 8.21 -19.31
C LEU A 10 -13.16 7.80 -20.58
N MET A 11 -12.27 8.67 -21.04
CA MET A 11 -11.45 8.42 -22.22
C MET A 11 -10.75 7.07 -22.03
N CYS A 12 -11.05 6.09 -22.89
CA CYS A 12 -10.39 4.78 -22.87
C CYS A 12 -8.92 4.97 -23.25
N ILE A 13 -8.04 5.11 -22.26
CA ILE A 13 -6.61 5.24 -22.50
C ILE A 13 -6.08 3.85 -22.85
N THR A 14 -5.74 3.68 -24.14
CA THR A 14 -4.95 2.54 -24.62
C THR A 14 -3.49 3.00 -24.69
N PRO A 15 -2.65 2.70 -23.69
CA PRO A 15 -1.24 3.05 -23.73
C PRO A 15 -0.56 2.39 -24.94
N LYS A 16 0.38 3.12 -25.54
CA LYS A 16 1.20 2.70 -26.68
C LYS A 16 2.67 2.72 -26.24
N PRO A 17 3.17 1.63 -25.61
CA PRO A 17 4.55 1.55 -25.20
C PRO A 17 5.49 1.67 -26.38
N GLU A 18 6.61 2.37 -26.19
CA GLU A 18 7.69 2.47 -27.18
C GLU A 18 8.56 1.21 -27.18
N THR A 19 8.64 0.54 -26.03
CA THR A 19 9.61 -0.52 -25.77
C THR A 19 9.13 -1.92 -26.18
N PHE A 20 7.85 -2.11 -26.54
CA PHE A 20 7.31 -3.37 -27.03
C PHE A 20 5.93 -3.19 -27.70
N SER A 21 5.45 -4.21 -28.43
CA SER A 21 4.10 -4.22 -29.00
C SER A 21 3.10 -4.89 -28.05
N ARG A 22 1.94 -4.27 -27.82
CA ARG A 22 0.80 -4.91 -27.11
C ARG A 22 0.05 -5.94 -27.96
N ALA A 23 0.51 -6.21 -29.19
CA ALA A 23 -0.03 -7.22 -30.10
C ALA A 23 -1.58 -7.20 -30.18
N GLU A 24 -2.23 -8.33 -29.94
CA GLU A 24 -3.70 -8.48 -29.94
C GLU A 24 -4.39 -7.56 -28.92
N CYS A 25 -3.71 -7.20 -27.83
CA CYS A 25 -4.23 -6.36 -26.75
C CYS A 25 -4.06 -4.85 -27.00
N LYS A 26 -3.61 -4.42 -28.18
CA LYS A 26 -3.44 -3.00 -28.55
C LYS A 26 -4.70 -2.16 -28.34
N ARG A 27 -5.88 -2.75 -28.55
CA ARG A 27 -7.18 -2.08 -28.39
C ARG A 27 -7.77 -2.21 -26.99
N ASN A 28 -7.16 -2.99 -26.11
CA ASN A 28 -7.67 -3.19 -24.75
C ASN A 28 -7.29 -2.00 -23.87
N PRO A 29 -8.26 -1.33 -23.22
CA PRO A 29 -7.97 -0.26 -22.28
C PRO A 29 -7.20 -0.80 -21.08
N VAL A 30 -6.37 0.03 -20.46
CA VAL A 30 -5.62 -0.33 -19.26
C VAL A 30 -6.09 0.57 -18.11
N GLN A 31 -6.43 -0.03 -16.98
CA GLN A 31 -6.71 0.70 -15.76
C GLN A 31 -5.40 1.05 -15.06
N PHE A 32 -5.24 2.31 -14.67
CA PHE A 32 -4.10 2.77 -13.91
C PHE A 32 -4.45 2.83 -12.43
N PHE A 33 -3.55 2.38 -11.56
CA PHE A 33 -3.76 2.46 -10.12
C PHE A 33 -2.50 2.77 -9.33
N ALA A 34 -2.68 3.32 -8.14
CA ALA A 34 -1.63 3.49 -7.15
C ALA A 34 -2.12 2.96 -5.79
N ILE A 35 -1.36 2.05 -5.17
CA ILE A 35 -1.61 1.58 -3.81
C ILE A 35 -0.97 2.59 -2.86
N VAL A 36 -1.78 3.47 -2.29
CA VAL A 36 -1.34 4.53 -1.38
C VAL A 36 -1.41 4.02 0.06
N SER A 37 -0.28 4.07 0.78
CA SER A 37 -0.18 3.44 2.08
C SER A 37 0.87 4.09 2.99
N MET A 38 0.97 3.59 4.22
CA MET A 38 2.08 3.85 5.13
C MET A 38 2.90 2.57 5.32
N GLN A 39 4.16 2.70 5.71
CA GLN A 39 4.99 1.54 6.05
C GLN A 39 4.28 0.64 7.08
N ARG A 40 4.39 -0.67 6.89
CA ARG A 40 3.83 -1.72 7.77
C ARG A 40 2.30 -1.77 7.85
N SER A 41 1.60 -1.24 6.84
CA SER A 41 0.14 -1.32 6.72
C SER A 41 -0.36 -2.49 5.85
N GLY A 42 0.51 -3.43 5.50
CA GLY A 42 0.15 -4.62 4.72
C GLY A 42 0.16 -4.45 3.19
N SER A 43 0.62 -3.31 2.68
CA SER A 43 0.69 -3.03 1.23
C SER A 43 1.57 -4.00 0.44
N GLY A 44 2.66 -4.50 1.03
CA GLY A 44 3.47 -5.55 0.40
C GLY A 44 2.70 -6.87 0.18
N TRP A 45 1.97 -7.32 1.20
CA TRP A 45 1.12 -8.52 1.09
C TRP A 45 -0.03 -8.31 0.11
N PHE A 46 -0.72 -7.18 0.21
CA PHE A 46 -1.81 -6.83 -0.70
C PHE A 46 -1.37 -6.72 -2.16
N GLU A 47 -0.20 -6.14 -2.42
CA GLU A 47 0.38 -6.11 -3.77
C GLU A 47 0.63 -7.52 -4.32
N THR A 48 1.16 -8.44 -3.50
CA THR A 48 1.35 -9.83 -3.96
C THR A 48 0.03 -10.54 -4.28
N LEU A 49 -1.05 -10.22 -3.56
CA LEU A 49 -2.39 -10.71 -3.91
C LEU A 49 -2.81 -10.18 -5.28
N LEU A 50 -2.68 -8.87 -5.52
CA LEU A 50 -3.03 -8.28 -6.81
C LEU A 50 -2.19 -8.85 -7.95
N ASN A 51 -0.88 -9.00 -7.77
CA ASN A 51 0.02 -9.57 -8.77
C ASN A 51 -0.18 -11.07 -9.02
N SER A 52 -0.97 -11.78 -8.20
CA SER A 52 -1.39 -13.15 -8.52
C SER A 52 -2.50 -13.20 -9.58
N HIS A 53 -3.14 -12.06 -9.88
CA HIS A 53 -4.07 -11.94 -11.00
C HIS A 53 -3.29 -11.81 -12.32
N VAL A 54 -3.59 -12.67 -13.28
CA VAL A 54 -2.88 -12.75 -14.58
C VAL A 54 -2.89 -11.46 -15.42
N ASN A 55 -3.82 -10.53 -15.16
CA ASN A 55 -4.00 -9.29 -15.92
C ASN A 55 -3.53 -8.05 -15.14
N VAL A 56 -2.90 -8.22 -13.98
CA VAL A 56 -2.43 -7.13 -13.14
C VAL A 56 -0.92 -7.08 -13.11
N SER A 57 -0.37 -5.87 -13.20
CA SER A 57 1.06 -5.61 -12.99
C SER A 57 1.25 -4.44 -12.03
N SER A 58 1.59 -4.75 -10.79
CA SER A 58 2.06 -3.78 -9.79
C SER A 58 3.58 -3.82 -9.67
N ASN A 59 4.22 -2.67 -9.83
CA ASN A 59 5.66 -2.52 -10.01
C ASN A 59 6.44 -2.23 -8.73
N GLY A 60 5.94 -2.64 -7.56
CA GLY A 60 6.60 -2.41 -6.28
C GLY A 60 6.58 -0.95 -5.85
N GLU A 61 7.51 -0.59 -4.97
CA GLU A 61 7.61 0.75 -4.37
C GLU A 61 8.56 1.64 -5.20
N ILE A 62 8.11 2.05 -6.39
CA ILE A 62 8.96 2.74 -7.36
C ILE A 62 9.50 4.07 -6.82
N PHE A 63 8.75 4.74 -5.94
CA PHE A 63 9.14 6.02 -5.34
C PHE A 63 9.96 5.87 -4.06
N SER A 64 10.43 4.67 -3.70
CA SER A 64 11.46 4.49 -2.66
C SER A 64 12.83 5.04 -3.07
N VAL A 65 13.10 5.16 -4.37
CA VAL A 65 14.31 5.76 -4.94
C VAL A 65 14.21 7.29 -4.92
N LYS A 66 15.17 7.96 -4.28
CA LYS A 66 15.13 9.42 -4.05
C LYS A 66 15.05 10.22 -5.35
N ASP A 67 15.86 9.86 -6.34
CA ASP A 67 15.94 10.61 -7.61
C ASP A 67 14.61 10.74 -8.34
N ARG A 68 13.74 9.72 -8.20
CA ARG A 68 12.41 9.70 -8.83
C ARG A 68 11.41 10.66 -8.16
N ARG A 69 11.74 11.16 -6.97
CA ARG A 69 10.91 12.07 -6.17
C ARG A 69 11.64 13.34 -5.72
N ASN A 70 12.73 13.71 -6.40
CA ASN A 70 13.49 14.93 -6.07
C ASN A 70 12.65 16.22 -6.27
N ASN A 71 11.71 16.20 -7.22
CA ASN A 71 10.76 17.27 -7.46
C ASN A 71 9.55 16.73 -8.26
N ILE A 72 8.52 17.58 -8.44
CA ILE A 72 7.31 17.21 -9.18
C ILE A 72 7.59 16.77 -10.62
N SER A 73 8.54 17.38 -11.33
CA SER A 73 8.87 16.98 -12.71
C SER A 73 9.38 15.54 -12.77
N SER A 74 10.29 15.16 -11.86
CA SER A 74 10.78 13.78 -11.75
C SER A 74 9.68 12.78 -11.40
N ILE A 75 8.72 13.19 -10.56
CA ILE A 75 7.55 12.38 -10.22
C ILE A 75 6.70 12.15 -11.47
N ILE A 76 6.31 13.22 -12.18
CA ILE A 76 5.47 13.11 -13.38
C ILE A 76 6.15 12.27 -14.47
N GLN A 77 7.45 12.46 -14.71
CA GLN A 77 8.21 11.64 -15.66
C GLN A 77 8.18 10.14 -15.28
N THR A 78 8.30 9.84 -13.99
CA THR A 78 8.23 8.47 -13.48
C THR A 78 6.82 7.89 -13.66
N LEU A 79 5.77 8.66 -13.37
CA LEU A 79 4.37 8.25 -13.57
C LEU A 79 4.08 7.98 -15.05
N ASP A 80 4.50 8.88 -15.93
CA ASP A 80 4.31 8.70 -17.37
C ASP A 80 5.04 7.46 -17.88
N LYS A 81 6.26 7.19 -17.42
CA LYS A 81 6.98 5.97 -17.79
C LYS A 81 6.22 4.69 -17.39
N VAL A 82 5.62 4.67 -16.20
CA VAL A 82 4.83 3.51 -15.74
C VAL A 82 3.53 3.37 -16.52
N TYR A 83 2.76 4.45 -16.66
CA TYR A 83 1.43 4.38 -17.27
C TYR A 83 1.46 4.35 -18.79
N ASN A 84 2.59 4.69 -19.42
CA ASN A 84 2.85 4.38 -20.84
C ASN A 84 3.30 2.93 -21.07
N LEU A 85 3.46 2.13 -19.99
CA LEU A 85 3.95 0.75 -20.00
C LEU A 85 5.44 0.60 -20.37
N ASP A 86 6.22 1.68 -20.28
CA ASP A 86 7.67 1.67 -20.57
C ASP A 86 8.53 1.50 -19.31
N TRP A 87 7.90 1.05 -18.21
CA TRP A 87 8.62 0.65 -17.01
C TRP A 87 9.39 -0.65 -17.24
N PHE A 88 10.71 -0.58 -17.08
CA PHE A 88 11.58 -1.74 -17.09
C PHE A 88 11.62 -2.34 -15.70
N SER A 89 10.95 -3.46 -15.50
CA SER A 89 11.11 -4.31 -14.32
C SER A 89 11.57 -5.71 -14.75
N SER A 90 12.11 -6.47 -13.80
CA SER A 90 12.50 -7.87 -14.00
C SER A 90 11.30 -8.81 -14.18
N ALA A 91 10.08 -8.34 -13.91
CA ALA A 91 8.86 -9.08 -14.19
C ALA A 91 8.59 -9.07 -15.70
N SER A 92 8.17 -10.21 -16.25
CA SER A 92 7.84 -10.33 -17.67
C SER A 92 6.78 -9.29 -18.05
N LYS A 93 7.07 -8.48 -19.07
CA LYS A 93 6.10 -7.51 -19.61
C LYS A 93 4.93 -8.29 -20.20
N ASN A 94 3.80 -8.30 -19.50
CA ASN A 94 2.58 -8.92 -20.02
C ASN A 94 1.92 -7.96 -21.02
N GLN A 95 1.94 -8.36 -22.29
CA GLN A 95 1.39 -7.61 -23.42
C GLN A 95 -0.11 -7.27 -23.24
N CYS A 96 -0.80 -8.05 -22.41
CA CYS A 96 -2.22 -7.99 -22.17
C CYS A 96 -2.60 -7.56 -20.74
N SER A 97 -1.69 -6.90 -20.00
CA SER A 97 -2.03 -6.30 -18.71
C SER A 97 -3.26 -5.39 -18.84
N ALA A 98 -4.29 -5.66 -18.04
CA ALA A 98 -5.54 -4.88 -17.99
C ALA A 98 -5.52 -3.84 -16.86
N ALA A 99 -4.69 -4.03 -15.84
CA ALA A 99 -4.43 -3.02 -14.81
C ALA A 99 -2.95 -2.91 -14.49
N VAL A 100 -2.43 -1.69 -14.42
CA VAL A 100 -1.03 -1.40 -14.16
C VAL A 100 -0.90 -0.33 -13.07
N GLY A 101 0.01 -0.58 -12.14
CA GLY A 101 0.21 0.31 -11.01
C GLY A 101 1.49 0.04 -10.24
N PHE A 102 1.52 0.57 -9.03
CA PHE A 102 2.65 0.46 -8.10
C PHE A 102 2.19 0.83 -6.68
N LYS A 103 3.09 0.63 -5.70
CA LYS A 103 2.91 1.10 -4.31
C LYS A 103 3.56 2.45 -4.11
N TRP A 104 2.88 3.32 -3.36
CA TRP A 104 3.39 4.63 -2.98
C TRP A 104 3.16 4.87 -1.50
N MET A 105 4.25 5.08 -0.76
CA MET A 105 4.14 5.43 0.66
C MET A 105 3.90 6.94 0.82
N LEU A 106 3.08 7.33 1.80
CA LEU A 106 2.72 8.75 2.02
C LEU A 106 3.93 9.67 2.17
N ASN A 107 5.02 9.17 2.78
CA ASN A 107 6.26 9.90 3.03
C ASN A 107 7.23 9.92 1.83
N GLN A 108 6.79 9.58 0.61
CA GLN A 108 7.63 9.52 -0.59
C GLN A 108 7.23 10.59 -1.62
N GLY A 109 7.10 11.83 -1.18
CA GLY A 109 6.75 12.97 -2.03
C GLY A 109 5.26 13.08 -2.38
N LEU A 110 4.45 12.06 -2.10
CA LEU A 110 3.00 12.08 -2.38
C LEU A 110 2.29 13.20 -1.63
N MET A 111 2.55 13.33 -0.33
CA MET A 111 1.90 14.35 0.52
C MET A 111 2.43 15.77 0.23
N GLU A 112 3.70 15.87 -0.17
CA GLU A 112 4.37 17.14 -0.48
C GLU A 112 3.83 17.76 -1.78
N HIS A 113 3.64 16.94 -2.81
CA HIS A 113 3.17 17.36 -4.14
C HIS A 113 1.72 16.93 -4.43
N HIS A 114 0.88 16.92 -3.39
CA HIS A 114 -0.46 16.32 -3.45
C HIS A 114 -1.37 16.95 -4.51
N LYS A 115 -1.28 18.28 -4.73
CA LYS A 115 -2.15 18.99 -5.69
C LYS A 115 -1.88 18.52 -7.12
N GLU A 116 -0.62 18.57 -7.53
CA GLU A 116 -0.17 18.22 -8.87
C GLU A 116 -0.39 16.72 -9.15
N ILE A 117 -0.22 15.87 -8.13
CA ILE A 117 -0.47 14.44 -8.24
C ILE A 117 -1.97 14.14 -8.34
N ALA A 118 -2.82 14.81 -7.54
CA ALA A 118 -4.27 14.64 -7.64
C ALA A 118 -4.80 15.09 -9.02
N GLU A 119 -4.28 16.21 -9.55
CA GLU A 119 -4.57 16.65 -10.91
C GLU A 119 -4.12 15.64 -11.96
N TYR A 120 -2.91 15.09 -11.82
CA TYR A 120 -2.43 14.02 -12.70
C TYR A 120 -3.34 12.80 -12.66
N PHE A 121 -3.74 12.35 -11.46
CA PHE A 121 -4.60 11.19 -11.27
C PHE A 121 -5.95 11.40 -11.96
N ASN A 122 -6.56 12.56 -11.79
CA ASN A 122 -7.83 12.91 -12.44
C ASN A 122 -7.70 13.00 -13.95
N ARG A 123 -6.64 13.62 -14.46
CA ARG A 123 -6.40 13.76 -15.91
C ARG A 123 -6.14 12.42 -16.59
N LYS A 124 -5.39 11.51 -15.95
CA LYS A 124 -5.01 10.20 -16.50
C LYS A 124 -5.97 9.07 -16.10
N GLY A 125 -6.97 9.33 -15.28
CA GLY A 125 -7.90 8.29 -14.79
C GLY A 125 -7.23 7.27 -13.86
N VAL A 126 -6.23 7.69 -13.08
CA VAL A 126 -5.56 6.82 -12.11
C VAL A 126 -6.48 6.59 -10.91
N SER A 127 -6.58 5.34 -10.50
CA SER A 127 -7.40 4.91 -9.37
C SER A 127 -6.53 4.75 -8.12
N ALA A 128 -6.80 5.54 -7.08
CA ALA A 128 -6.08 5.42 -5.82
C ALA A 128 -6.70 4.32 -4.95
N ILE A 129 -5.87 3.40 -4.46
CA ILE A 129 -6.26 2.38 -3.48
C ILE A 129 -5.58 2.74 -2.18
N PHE A 130 -6.32 3.37 -1.26
CA PHE A 130 -5.82 3.65 0.08
C PHE A 130 -5.85 2.38 0.90
N LEU A 131 -4.69 1.95 1.39
CA LEU A 131 -4.58 0.81 2.30
C LEU A 131 -3.92 1.24 3.59
N PHE A 132 -4.69 1.29 4.66
CA PHE A 132 -4.22 1.64 5.99
C PHE A 132 -4.40 0.48 6.97
N ARG A 133 -3.86 0.64 8.17
CA ARG A 133 -3.97 -0.33 9.26
C ARG A 133 -4.57 0.37 10.46
N ARG A 134 -5.73 -0.11 10.93
CA ARG A 134 -6.45 0.52 12.04
C ARG A 134 -5.68 0.42 13.34
N ASN A 135 -5.09 -0.74 13.63
CA ASN A 135 -4.30 -0.89 14.84
C ASN A 135 -2.91 -0.27 14.65
N LEU A 136 -2.79 1.00 15.04
CA LEU A 136 -1.57 1.79 14.91
C LEU A 136 -0.47 1.34 15.88
N LEU A 137 -0.82 0.81 17.05
CA LEU A 137 0.16 0.23 17.98
C LEU A 137 0.82 -1.02 17.38
N ARG A 138 0.04 -1.94 16.81
CA ARG A 138 0.57 -3.10 16.07
C ARG A 138 1.42 -2.70 14.88
N ARG A 139 1.04 -1.63 14.19
CA ARG A 139 1.86 -1.06 13.10
C ARG A 139 3.21 -0.56 13.62
N MET A 140 3.21 0.17 14.73
CA MET A 140 4.43 0.68 15.37
C MET A 140 5.37 -0.44 15.81
N VAL A 141 4.86 -1.47 16.47
CA VAL A 141 5.66 -2.66 16.83
C VAL A 141 6.30 -3.27 15.59
N SER A 142 5.51 -3.47 14.52
CA SER A 142 6.05 -4.01 13.28
C SER A 142 7.06 -3.10 12.58
N LEU A 143 6.97 -1.78 12.77
CA LEU A 143 7.92 -0.81 12.22
C LEU A 143 9.25 -0.87 12.97
N LEU A 144 9.20 -0.87 14.30
CA LEU A 144 10.39 -0.95 15.14
C LEU A 144 11.12 -2.29 14.95
N ALA A 145 10.39 -3.41 14.89
CA ALA A 145 10.98 -4.72 14.62
C ALA A 145 11.64 -4.79 13.23
N ASN A 146 11.00 -4.25 12.19
CA ASN A 146 11.59 -4.19 10.86
C ASN A 146 12.84 -3.30 10.83
N SER A 147 12.80 -2.16 11.51
CA SER A 147 13.95 -1.25 11.63
C SER A 147 15.10 -1.93 12.33
N TYR A 148 14.84 -2.71 13.38
CA TYR A 148 15.88 -3.47 14.08
C TYR A 148 16.52 -4.53 13.17
N ASP A 149 15.72 -5.32 12.45
CA ASP A 149 16.23 -6.33 11.52
C ASP A 149 17.07 -5.73 10.37
N GLN A 150 16.81 -4.47 9.98
CA GLN A 150 17.64 -3.78 8.98
C GLN A 150 19.11 -3.65 9.42
N TYR A 151 19.35 -3.51 10.72
CA TYR A 151 20.70 -3.45 11.30
C TYR A 151 21.19 -4.83 11.76
N ALA A 152 20.35 -5.58 12.47
CA ALA A 152 20.71 -6.86 13.08
C ALA A 152 20.80 -8.01 12.08
N LYS A 153 20.06 -7.92 10.96
CA LYS A 153 20.07 -8.89 9.85
C LYS A 153 19.89 -10.33 10.35
N LEU A 154 18.78 -10.57 11.05
CA LEU A 154 18.55 -11.77 11.86
C LEU A 154 18.46 -13.06 11.02
N LEU A 155 18.23 -12.94 9.71
CA LEU A 155 18.15 -14.06 8.79
C LEU A 155 19.47 -14.21 8.02
N ASN A 156 20.44 -14.90 8.62
CA ASN A 156 21.73 -15.23 8.00
C ASN A 156 22.45 -13.99 7.42
N GLY A 157 22.45 -12.87 8.13
CA GLY A 157 23.10 -11.64 7.66
C GLY A 157 22.35 -10.90 6.55
N THR A 158 21.09 -11.26 6.29
CA THR A 158 20.19 -10.60 5.34
C THR A 158 19.00 -9.96 6.06
N HIS A 159 18.68 -8.71 5.72
CA HIS A 159 17.43 -8.07 6.11
C HIS A 159 16.28 -8.58 5.25
N LYS A 160 15.16 -8.99 5.86
CA LYS A 160 13.93 -9.30 5.12
C LYS A 160 12.72 -8.58 5.71
N SER A 161 12.13 -7.67 4.92
CA SER A 161 10.92 -6.95 5.33
C SER A 161 9.65 -7.82 5.29
N HIS A 162 9.67 -8.92 4.53
CA HIS A 162 8.61 -9.90 4.37
C HIS A 162 9.19 -11.31 4.34
N VAL A 163 8.46 -12.27 4.90
CA VAL A 163 8.89 -13.67 5.03
C VAL A 163 7.93 -14.61 4.32
N HIS A 164 8.43 -15.78 3.95
CA HIS A 164 7.67 -16.80 3.22
C HIS A 164 7.55 -18.12 3.95
N THR A 165 8.30 -18.30 5.05
CA THR A 165 8.20 -19.52 5.87
C THR A 165 7.86 -19.20 7.34
N PRO A 166 7.21 -20.13 8.05
CA PRO A 166 6.93 -19.98 9.48
C PRO A 166 8.19 -19.80 10.33
N GLU A 167 9.30 -20.43 9.97
CA GLU A 167 10.56 -20.40 10.72
C GLU A 167 11.19 -19.00 10.66
N GLU A 168 11.21 -18.38 9.48
CA GLU A 168 11.66 -16.99 9.32
C GLU A 168 10.79 -16.03 10.11
N ALA A 169 9.46 -16.24 10.10
CA ALA A 169 8.52 -15.45 10.87
C ALA A 169 8.78 -15.56 12.38
N ASP A 170 9.02 -16.78 12.88
CA ASP A 170 9.33 -17.05 14.28
C ASP A 170 10.60 -16.30 14.71
N ILE A 171 11.68 -16.40 13.93
CA ILE A 171 12.95 -15.71 14.20
C ILE A 171 12.76 -14.20 14.31
N LEU A 172 12.08 -13.58 13.33
CA LEU A 172 11.88 -12.13 13.33
C LEU A 172 10.94 -11.66 14.44
N SER A 173 9.97 -12.49 14.85
CA SER A 173 9.00 -12.13 15.89
C SER A 173 9.58 -12.12 17.31
N LYS A 174 10.76 -12.73 17.52
CA LYS A 174 11.43 -12.78 18.84
C LYS A 174 11.88 -11.42 19.34
N TYR A 175 12.15 -10.47 18.45
CA TYR A 175 12.55 -9.13 18.87
C TYR A 175 11.35 -8.35 19.40
N LYS A 176 11.44 -7.93 20.67
CA LYS A 176 10.43 -7.10 21.34
C LYS A 176 10.95 -5.66 21.48
N PRO A 177 10.43 -4.68 20.72
CA PRO A 177 10.81 -3.29 20.91
C PRO A 177 10.36 -2.75 22.28
N SER A 178 11.15 -1.82 22.82
CA SER A 178 10.68 -0.91 23.86
C SER A 178 10.01 0.30 23.21
N ILE A 179 8.80 0.66 23.65
CA ILE A 179 8.05 1.80 23.14
C ILE A 179 8.17 2.97 24.10
N ASN A 180 8.41 4.17 23.57
CA ASN A 180 8.43 5.39 24.37
C ASN A 180 7.00 5.78 24.76
N SER A 181 6.59 5.39 25.96
CA SER A 181 5.25 5.66 26.51
C SER A 181 4.92 7.14 26.59
N THR A 182 5.89 8.01 26.91
CA THR A 182 5.68 9.46 27.01
C THR A 182 5.26 10.10 25.68
N ALA A 183 5.76 9.59 24.56
CA ALA A 183 5.44 10.11 23.23
C ALA A 183 4.34 9.30 22.50
N LEU A 184 3.88 8.19 23.08
CA LEU A 184 3.05 7.20 22.39
C LEU A 184 1.74 7.78 21.87
N ILE A 185 0.95 8.43 22.73
CA ILE A 185 -0.35 9.01 22.37
C ILE A 185 -0.20 10.05 21.25
N THR A 186 0.82 10.91 21.35
CA THR A 186 1.13 11.92 20.32
C THR A 186 1.47 11.26 18.99
N GLN A 187 2.33 10.23 19.00
CA GLN A 187 2.69 9.51 17.78
C GLN A 187 1.48 8.81 17.14
N LEU A 188 0.59 8.20 17.92
CA LEU A 188 -0.63 7.59 17.40
C LEU A 188 -1.54 8.66 16.76
N LYS A 189 -1.72 9.80 17.43
CA LYS A 189 -2.51 10.92 16.92
C LYS A 189 -1.95 11.49 15.62
N ASP A 190 -0.63 11.70 15.54
CA ASP A 190 0.03 12.21 14.34
C ASP A 190 -0.20 11.28 13.14
N MET A 191 -0.18 9.97 13.38
CA MET A 191 -0.46 8.97 12.33
C MET A 191 -1.91 9.03 11.84
N GLU A 192 -2.88 9.27 12.71
CA GLU A 192 -4.28 9.50 12.32
C GLU A 192 -4.41 10.80 11.51
N VAL A 193 -3.79 11.88 11.96
CA VAL A 193 -3.79 13.18 11.26
C VAL A 193 -3.21 13.05 9.85
N ILE A 194 -2.08 12.36 9.68
CA ILE A 194 -1.48 12.13 8.35
C ILE A 194 -2.43 11.32 7.46
N THR A 195 -3.11 10.31 8.02
CA THR A 195 -4.09 9.49 7.29
C THR A 195 -5.27 10.34 6.83
N ALA A 196 -5.83 11.15 7.73
CA ALA A 196 -6.95 12.05 7.42
C ALA A 196 -6.58 13.06 6.34
N LYS A 197 -5.39 13.69 6.45
CA LYS A 197 -4.88 14.62 5.43
C LYS A 197 -4.71 13.96 4.07
N ALA A 198 -4.21 12.72 4.02
CA ALA A 198 -4.07 12.01 2.75
C ALA A 198 -5.43 11.78 2.08
N LEU A 199 -6.45 11.38 2.86
CA LEU A 199 -7.80 11.21 2.35
C LEU A 199 -8.43 12.54 1.90
N GLU A 200 -8.18 13.61 2.63
CA GLU A 200 -8.62 14.97 2.28
C GLU A 200 -7.99 15.44 0.96
N TYR A 201 -6.67 15.35 0.83
CA TYR A 201 -5.93 15.80 -0.36
C TYR A 201 -6.35 15.10 -1.64
N PHE A 202 -6.74 13.84 -1.54
CA PHE A 202 -7.11 13.00 -2.69
C PHE A 202 -8.62 12.73 -2.77
N ASN A 203 -9.46 13.46 -2.03
CA ASN A 203 -10.91 13.26 -1.99
C ASN A 203 -11.58 13.38 -3.38
N SER A 204 -11.01 14.20 -4.27
CA SER A 204 -11.49 14.46 -5.62
C SER A 204 -11.05 13.40 -6.63
N THR A 205 -10.12 12.51 -6.24
CA THR A 205 -9.64 11.43 -7.10
C THR A 205 -10.57 10.23 -7.03
N ARG A 206 -10.56 9.40 -8.08
CA ARG A 206 -11.22 8.10 -8.04
C ARG A 206 -10.48 7.20 -7.06
N HIS A 207 -11.09 6.90 -5.91
CA HIS A 207 -10.43 6.13 -4.87
C HIS A 207 -11.33 5.10 -4.16
N ILE A 208 -10.68 4.11 -3.54
CA ILE A 208 -11.28 3.18 -2.58
C ILE A 208 -10.42 3.19 -1.30
N ILE A 209 -11.07 3.09 -0.14
CA ILE A 209 -10.40 3.04 1.17
C ILE A 209 -10.55 1.63 1.74
N LEU A 210 -9.41 1.04 2.06
CA LEU A 210 -9.30 -0.29 2.62
C LEU A 210 -8.50 -0.24 3.90
N TYR A 211 -8.84 -1.13 4.81
CA TYR A 211 -8.07 -1.37 6.01
C TYR A 211 -7.59 -2.82 6.03
N TYR A 212 -6.34 -3.01 6.44
CA TYR A 212 -5.70 -4.32 6.51
C TYR A 212 -6.57 -5.35 7.25
N GLU A 213 -7.16 -4.94 8.37
CA GLU A 213 -8.02 -5.77 9.20
C GLU A 213 -9.23 -6.31 8.41
N ASP A 214 -9.85 -5.50 7.55
CA ASP A 214 -11.00 -5.92 6.74
C ASP A 214 -10.59 -6.94 5.68
N LEU A 215 -9.39 -6.79 5.11
CA LEU A 215 -8.88 -7.71 4.09
C LEU A 215 -8.52 -9.08 4.66
N ILE A 216 -8.11 -9.12 5.92
CA ILE A 216 -7.78 -10.37 6.62
C ILE A 216 -9.05 -11.10 7.06
N VAL A 217 -10.00 -10.37 7.64
CA VAL A 217 -11.25 -10.94 8.17
C VAL A 217 -12.24 -11.26 7.04
N ASN A 218 -12.39 -10.35 6.07
CA ASN A 218 -13.37 -10.47 5.00
C ASN A 218 -12.71 -10.49 3.61
N ARG A 219 -12.50 -11.70 3.09
CA ARG A 219 -11.93 -11.89 1.75
C ARG A 219 -12.82 -11.37 0.62
N THR A 220 -14.12 -11.08 0.84
CA THR A 220 -14.96 -10.49 -0.22
C THR A 220 -14.47 -9.10 -0.61
N LYS A 221 -13.78 -8.38 0.27
CA LYS A 221 -13.17 -7.07 -0.03
C LYS A 221 -12.16 -7.12 -1.16
N LEU A 222 -11.51 -8.27 -1.40
CA LEU A 222 -10.64 -8.44 -2.57
C LEU A 222 -11.42 -8.52 -3.88
N LYS A 223 -12.70 -8.90 -3.85
CA LYS A 223 -13.58 -8.83 -5.03
C LYS A 223 -13.95 -7.39 -5.33
N ASP A 224 -14.27 -6.59 -4.31
CA ASP A 224 -14.57 -5.16 -4.45
C ASP A 224 -13.39 -4.43 -5.13
N VAL A 225 -12.14 -4.78 -4.81
CA VAL A 225 -10.95 -4.21 -5.46
C VAL A 225 -10.84 -4.61 -6.93
N GLN A 226 -11.09 -5.88 -7.26
CA GLN A 226 -11.07 -6.35 -8.64
C GLN A 226 -12.13 -5.64 -9.48
N GLU A 227 -13.35 -5.51 -8.94
CA GLU A 227 -14.44 -4.75 -9.58
C GLU A 227 -14.09 -3.27 -9.71
N PHE A 228 -13.52 -2.66 -8.66
CA PHE A 228 -13.05 -1.28 -8.70
C PHE A 228 -11.99 -1.08 -9.79
N LEU A 229 -11.12 -2.05 -10.04
CA LEU A 229 -10.14 -2.03 -11.13
C LEU A 229 -10.70 -2.59 -12.45
N LYS A 230 -12.02 -2.85 -12.56
CA LYS A 230 -12.68 -3.40 -13.75
C LYS A 230 -12.03 -4.69 -14.27
N LEU A 231 -11.58 -5.52 -13.35
CA LEU A 231 -10.95 -6.80 -13.60
C LEU A 231 -11.98 -7.94 -13.50
N PRO A 232 -11.80 -9.03 -14.28
CA PRO A 232 -12.55 -10.25 -14.03
C PRO A 232 -12.22 -10.78 -12.63
N GLN A 233 -13.20 -11.37 -11.94
CA GLN A 233 -12.94 -11.92 -10.61
C GLN A 233 -12.05 -13.17 -10.71
N MET A 234 -10.97 -13.17 -9.95
CA MET A 234 -10.08 -14.31 -9.77
C MET A 234 -9.83 -14.56 -8.28
N VAL A 235 -9.45 -15.80 -7.96
CA VAL A 235 -8.95 -16.15 -6.63
C VAL A 235 -7.53 -15.61 -6.50
N LEU A 236 -7.35 -14.63 -5.61
CA LEU A 236 -6.04 -14.04 -5.33
C LEU A 236 -5.31 -14.83 -4.25
N SER A 237 -4.00 -14.97 -4.39
CA SER A 237 -3.15 -15.71 -3.46
C SER A 237 -1.86 -14.97 -3.14
N SER A 238 -1.30 -15.20 -1.95
CA SER A 238 -0.03 -14.64 -1.53
C SER A 238 0.75 -15.70 -0.75
N ARG A 239 2.07 -15.71 -0.93
CA ARG A 239 2.99 -16.54 -0.16
C ARG A 239 3.57 -15.81 1.05
N GLN A 240 3.23 -14.53 1.27
CA GLN A 240 3.76 -13.80 2.41
C GLN A 240 3.07 -14.25 3.70
N ILE A 241 3.87 -14.43 4.75
CA ILE A 241 3.39 -14.82 6.08
C ILE A 241 3.48 -13.63 7.03
N LYS A 242 2.45 -13.48 7.87
CA LYS A 242 2.42 -12.48 8.96
C LYS A 242 3.44 -12.87 10.04
N ILE A 243 4.35 -11.95 10.36
CA ILE A 243 5.43 -12.14 11.35
C ILE A 243 4.86 -12.17 12.78
N HIS A 244 4.22 -11.09 13.22
CA HIS A 244 3.70 -10.99 14.58
C HIS A 244 2.28 -11.58 14.65
N LYS A 245 2.12 -12.69 15.37
CA LYS A 245 0.85 -13.36 15.64
C LYS A 245 0.57 -13.37 17.15
N GLY A 246 -0.70 -13.42 17.55
CA GLY A 246 -1.08 -13.41 18.96
C GLY A 246 -1.11 -12.01 19.60
N PRO A 247 -1.25 -11.95 20.93
CA PRO A 247 -1.49 -10.71 21.66
C PRO A 247 -0.27 -9.79 21.63
N LEU A 248 -0.51 -8.47 21.69
CA LEU A 248 0.56 -7.47 21.63
C LEU A 248 1.52 -7.52 22.82
N SER A 249 1.07 -8.02 23.98
CA SER A 249 1.91 -8.25 25.16
C SER A 249 3.12 -9.12 24.86
N ASP A 250 2.99 -10.06 23.93
CA ASP A 250 4.06 -10.98 23.56
C ASP A 250 5.13 -10.28 22.71
N HIS A 251 4.83 -9.13 22.13
CA HIS A 251 5.68 -8.45 21.14
C HIS A 251 6.21 -7.09 21.63
N ILE A 252 5.97 -6.70 22.88
CA ILE A 252 6.40 -5.41 23.44
C ILE A 252 7.20 -5.67 24.72
N LYS A 253 8.41 -5.11 24.81
CA LYS A 253 9.31 -5.35 25.95
C LYS A 253 8.79 -4.70 27.23
N ASN A 254 8.33 -3.46 27.15
CA ASN A 254 7.76 -2.70 28.28
C ASN A 254 6.23 -2.64 28.21
N TRP A 255 5.59 -3.80 28.09
CA TRP A 255 4.14 -3.92 27.90
C TRP A 255 3.34 -3.22 28.99
N GLU A 256 3.73 -3.35 30.26
CA GLU A 256 2.99 -2.74 31.38
C GLU A 256 2.89 -1.22 31.25
N ASP A 257 3.99 -0.55 30.87
CA ASP A 257 3.99 0.89 30.65
C ASP A 257 3.08 1.29 29.49
N VAL A 258 3.12 0.53 28.39
CA VAL A 258 2.29 0.78 27.20
C VAL A 258 0.82 0.58 27.52
N ASN A 259 0.48 -0.52 28.19
CA ASN A 259 -0.87 -0.84 28.63
C ASN A 259 -1.40 0.28 29.54
N LYS A 260 -0.65 0.67 30.57
CA LYS A 260 -1.03 1.76 31.49
C LYS A 260 -1.21 3.10 30.76
N THR A 261 -0.40 3.38 29.74
CA THR A 261 -0.47 4.63 28.97
C THR A 261 -1.70 4.70 28.08
N LEU A 262 -2.14 3.56 27.52
CA LEU A 262 -3.27 3.53 26.59
C LEU A 262 -4.60 3.16 27.26
N ALA A 263 -4.57 2.54 28.43
CA ALA A 263 -5.76 2.22 29.21
C ALA A 263 -6.56 3.51 29.53
N ALA A 264 -7.88 3.44 29.41
CA ALA A 264 -8.80 4.56 29.58
C ALA A 264 -8.56 5.73 28.61
N THR A 265 -7.90 5.50 27.47
CA THR A 265 -7.76 6.49 26.39
C THR A 265 -8.55 6.06 25.15
N ALA A 266 -8.69 6.96 24.17
CA ALA A 266 -9.30 6.63 22.87
C ALA A 266 -8.57 5.49 22.12
N TYR A 267 -7.32 5.20 22.50
CA TYR A 267 -6.48 4.18 21.88
C TYR A 267 -6.46 2.85 22.63
N GLU A 268 -7.23 2.70 23.72
CA GLU A 268 -7.30 1.46 24.51
C GLU A 268 -7.63 0.23 23.64
N SER A 269 -8.52 0.41 22.66
CA SER A 269 -8.90 -0.65 21.71
C SER A 269 -7.70 -1.27 20.96
N PHE A 270 -6.59 -0.53 20.80
CA PHE A 270 -5.39 -1.05 20.14
C PHE A 270 -4.67 -2.12 20.95
N LEU A 271 -4.91 -2.21 22.27
CA LEU A 271 -4.32 -3.22 23.14
C LEU A 271 -4.92 -4.62 22.92
N HIS A 272 -6.19 -4.69 22.52
CA HIS A 272 -6.98 -5.93 22.50
C HIS A 272 -7.30 -6.47 21.11
N ALA A 273 -7.11 -5.66 20.07
CA ALA A 273 -7.47 -6.07 18.71
C ALA A 273 -6.49 -7.11 18.14
N ASP A 274 -6.93 -8.37 18.15
CA ASP A 274 -6.24 -9.51 17.55
C ASP A 274 -6.91 -9.92 16.24
N TYR A 275 -6.10 -10.07 15.19
CA TYR A 275 -6.48 -10.49 13.83
C TYR A 275 -5.27 -11.13 13.16
#